data_AF-A0A178F4Q7-F1
#
_entry.id   AF-A0A178F4Q7-F1
#
_cell.length_a   1.000
_cell.length_b   1.000
_cell.length_c   1.000
_cell.angle_alpha   90.00
_cell.angle_beta   90.00
_cell.angle_gamma   90.00
#
_symmetry.space_group_name_H-M   'P 1'
#
loop_
_entity.id
_entity.type
_entity.pdbx_description
1 polymer ?
#
loop_
_entity_poly.entity_id
_entity_poly.type
_entity_poly.pdbx_seq_one_letter_code
_entity_poly.pdbx_strand_id
1 'polypeptide(L)'
;MFEHFTAWHIPPLFVATATTFGGLMPFWNAAYAIEEFGLPKRIAVSKEAQAIMITASGRTTALGLALFTFYSQNKLREVDTIMFILGYLGLVDGYVCWREGVPGKAVFRTVSGLLIAAWGWFSMTS
;
A
#
# COMPACT_ATOMS: atom_id res chain seq x y z
N MET A 1 4.47 16.27 15.91
CA MET A 1 4.12 14.91 15.41
C MET A 1 4.03 13.87 16.54
N PHE A 2 4.96 13.83 17.50
CA PHE A 2 4.97 12.79 18.55
C PHE A 2 4.26 13.15 19.86
N GLU A 3 3.82 14.40 20.05
CA GLU A 3 3.17 14.84 21.29
C GLU A 3 1.82 14.15 21.57
N HIS A 4 1.18 13.58 20.53
CA HIS A 4 -0.08 12.83 20.63
C HIS A 4 0.07 11.37 20.22
N PHE A 5 1.29 10.85 20.19
CA PHE A 5 1.52 9.48 19.75
C PHE A 5 0.93 8.47 20.74
N THR A 6 0.13 7.54 20.23
CA THR A 6 -0.35 6.38 20.97
C THR A 6 0.10 5.09 20.29
N ALA A 7 0.08 3.96 21.01
CA ALA A 7 0.42 2.66 20.43
C ALA A 7 -0.48 2.29 19.23
N TRP A 8 -1.71 2.82 19.19
CA TRP A 8 -2.65 2.63 18.09
C TRP A 8 -2.24 3.36 16.80
N HIS A 9 -1.27 4.28 16.86
CA HIS A 9 -0.75 4.96 15.69
C HIS A 9 0.36 4.17 14.98
N ILE A 10 0.84 3.07 15.58
CA ILE A 10 1.91 2.25 14.97
C ILE A 10 1.45 1.64 13.63
N PRO A 11 0.30 0.95 13.54
CA PRO A 11 -0.16 0.39 12.26
C PRO A 11 -0.36 1.42 11.13
N PRO A 12 -1.06 2.57 11.31
CA PRO A 12 -1.21 3.58 10.26
C PRO A 12 0.14 4.15 9.82
N LEU A 13 1.07 4.41 10.74
CA LEU A 13 2.41 4.91 10.39
C LEU A 13 3.25 3.86 9.67
N PHE A 14 3.12 2.59 10.04
CA PHE A 14 3.75 1.50 9.31
C PHE A 14 3.21 1.40 7.87
N VAL A 15 1.88 1.48 7.70
CA VAL A 15 1.24 1.49 6.37
C VAL A 15 1.67 2.72 5.57
N ALA A 16 1.72 3.91 6.17
CA ALA A 16 2.20 5.14 5.53
C ALA A 16 3.66 5.00 5.06
N THR A 17 4.51 4.40 5.90
CA THR A 17 5.93 4.12 5.57
C THR A 17 6.03 3.14 4.41
N ALA A 18 5.33 2.00 4.49
CA ALA A 18 5.37 0.95 3.48
C ALA A 18 4.82 1.44 2.12
N THR A 19 3.75 2.22 2.11
CA THR A 19 3.16 2.78 0.87
C THR A 19 4.04 3.88 0.27
N THR A 20 4.65 4.73 1.09
CA THR A 20 5.57 5.78 0.63
C THR A 20 6.85 5.18 0.05
N PHE A 21 7.63 4.45 0.86
CA PHE A 21 8.94 3.98 0.43
C PHE A 21 8.85 2.74 -0.47
N GLY A 22 7.88 1.86 -0.23
CA GLY A 22 7.60 0.75 -1.15
C GLY A 22 7.12 1.25 -2.51
N GLY A 23 6.31 2.31 -2.55
CA GLY A 23 5.88 2.96 -3.80
C GLY A 23 7.02 3.63 -4.58
N LEU A 24 8.12 3.97 -3.92
CA LEU A 24 9.31 4.54 -4.56
C LEU A 24 10.25 3.48 -5.17
N MET A 25 10.13 2.20 -4.77
CA MET A 25 11.00 1.12 -5.22
C MET A 25 11.11 0.98 -6.76
N PRO A 26 10.02 1.10 -7.56
CA PRO A 26 10.12 0.93 -9.00
C PRO A 26 10.93 2.00 -9.73
N PHE A 27 11.12 3.18 -9.12
CA PHE A 27 11.92 4.25 -9.74
C PHE A 27 13.41 3.88 -9.84
N TRP A 28 13.90 3.02 -8.94
CA TRP A 28 15.25 2.47 -9.02
C TRP A 28 15.29 1.13 -9.75
N ASN A 29 14.32 0.25 -9.51
CA ASN A 29 14.28 -1.06 -10.15
C ASN A 29 12.84 -1.58 -10.28
N ALA A 30 12.18 -1.22 -11.39
CA ALA A 30 10.80 -1.64 -11.67
C ALA A 30 10.65 -3.16 -11.84
N ALA A 31 11.64 -3.84 -12.42
CA ALA A 31 11.61 -5.30 -12.56
C ALA A 31 11.59 -5.98 -11.18
N TYR A 32 12.48 -5.55 -10.29
CA TYR A 32 12.51 -6.03 -8.91
C TYR A 32 11.23 -5.72 -8.14
N ALA A 33 10.62 -4.55 -8.35
CA ALA A 33 9.36 -4.22 -7.70
C ALA A 33 8.18 -5.10 -8.17
N ILE A 34 8.14 -5.48 -9.46
CA ILE A 34 7.18 -6.47 -10.00
C ILE A 34 7.43 -7.85 -9.36
N GLU A 35 8.72 -8.22 -9.28
CA GLU A 35 9.33 -9.21 -8.38
C GLU A 35 8.63 -9.38 -7.03
N GLU A 36 8.85 -8.34 -6.23
CA GLU A 36 8.50 -8.21 -4.83
C GLU A 36 6.98 -8.15 -4.61
N PHE A 37 6.26 -7.51 -5.53
CA PHE A 37 4.81 -7.55 -5.57
C PHE A 37 4.29 -9.00 -5.62
N GLY A 38 5.09 -9.91 -6.22
CA GLY A 38 4.84 -11.33 -6.30
C GLY A 38 4.51 -11.80 -7.71
N LEU A 39 4.69 -10.96 -8.72
CA LEU A 39 4.38 -11.31 -10.11
C LEU A 39 5.52 -12.12 -10.75
N PRO A 40 5.20 -12.99 -11.73
CA PRO A 40 6.18 -13.86 -12.35
C PRO A 40 7.19 -13.08 -13.22
N LYS A 41 8.40 -13.63 -13.33
CA LYS A 41 9.52 -13.03 -14.10
C LYS A 41 9.17 -12.65 -15.53
N ARG A 42 8.26 -13.39 -16.18
CA ARG A 42 7.77 -13.08 -17.54
C ARG A 42 7.18 -11.68 -17.66
N ILE A 43 6.54 -11.18 -16.58
CA ILE A 43 5.96 -9.83 -16.53
C ILE A 43 7.04 -8.82 -16.15
N ALA A 44 7.90 -9.19 -15.20
CA ALA A 44 8.96 -8.32 -14.70
C ALA A 44 9.95 -7.88 -15.78
N VAL A 45 10.18 -8.69 -16.82
CA VAL A 45 11.07 -8.33 -17.94
C VAL A 45 10.43 -7.39 -18.96
N SER A 46 9.11 -7.27 -19.01
CA SER A 46 8.40 -6.37 -19.95
C SER A 46 8.60 -4.91 -19.55
N LYS A 47 9.03 -4.09 -20.51
CA LYS A 47 9.25 -2.65 -20.29
C LYS A 47 7.94 -1.89 -20.17
N GLU A 48 6.90 -2.37 -20.85
CA GLU A 48 5.54 -1.87 -20.77
C GLU A 48 4.99 -2.08 -19.36
N ALA A 49 5.14 -3.29 -18.80
CA ALA A 49 4.74 -3.60 -17.43
C ALA A 49 5.53 -2.76 -16.41
N GLN A 50 6.83 -2.57 -16.62
CA GLN A 50 7.68 -1.71 -15.77
C GLN A 50 7.19 -0.25 -15.77
N ALA A 51 6.84 0.32 -16.92
CA ALA A 51 6.34 1.69 -17.02
C ALA A 51 5.01 1.88 -16.26
N ILE A 52 4.10 0.91 -16.39
CA ILE A 52 2.84 0.91 -15.63
C ILE A 52 3.10 0.76 -14.13
N MET A 53 4.03 -0.13 -13.74
CA MET A 53 4.40 -0.31 -12.32
C MET A 53 4.94 0.98 -11.70
N ILE A 54 5.81 1.71 -12.39
CA ILE A 54 6.33 3.01 -11.93
C ILE A 54 5.19 4.00 -11.74
N THR A 55 4.32 4.13 -12.74
CA THR A 55 3.20 5.08 -12.71
C THR A 55 2.20 4.75 -11.60
N ALA A 56 1.84 3.48 -11.44
CA ALA A 56 0.94 3.01 -10.39
C ALA A 56 1.56 3.23 -9.00
N SER A 57 2.83 2.92 -8.83
CA SER A 57 3.51 3.05 -7.54
C SER A 57 3.79 4.50 -7.14
N GLY A 58 3.92 5.41 -8.12
CA GLY A 58 3.88 6.85 -7.85
C GLY A 58 2.57 7.30 -7.19
N ARG A 59 1.43 6.73 -7.60
CA ARG A 59 0.12 7.00 -6.94
C ARG A 59 0.06 6.39 -5.54
N THR A 60 0.61 5.20 -5.34
CA THR A 60 0.75 4.60 -4.00
C THR A 60 1.62 5.44 -3.08
N THR A 61 2.71 6.00 -3.61
CA THR A 61 3.59 6.93 -2.88
C THR A 61 2.81 8.18 -2.45
N ALA A 62 2.01 8.76 -3.34
CA ALA A 62 1.17 9.92 -3.03
C ALA A 62 0.17 9.63 -1.89
N LEU A 63 -0.40 8.42 -1.83
CA LEU A 63 -1.27 8.01 -0.72
C LEU A 63 -0.50 7.92 0.61
N GLY A 64 0.71 7.38 0.60
CA GLY A 64 1.57 7.33 1.78
C GLY A 64 1.96 8.73 2.28
N LEU A 65 2.28 9.65 1.36
CA LEU A 65 2.53 11.05 1.68
C LEU A 65 1.28 11.74 2.24
N ALA A 66 0.09 11.43 1.72
CA ALA A 66 -1.17 11.94 2.27
C ALA A 66 -1.41 11.46 3.71
N LEU A 67 -1.14 10.18 4.01
CA LEU A 67 -1.21 9.63 5.37
C LEU A 67 -0.28 10.39 6.32
N PHE A 68 0.99 10.57 5.95
CA PHE A 68 1.94 11.33 6.78
C PHE A 68 1.52 12.79 6.96
N THR A 69 1.04 13.42 5.89
CA THR A 69 0.58 14.82 5.93
C THR A 69 -0.60 14.96 6.89
N PHE A 70 -1.65 14.15 6.76
CA PHE A 70 -2.80 14.21 7.65
C PHE A 70 -2.46 13.85 9.09
N TYR A 71 -1.60 12.85 9.31
CA TYR A 71 -1.10 12.54 10.64
C TYR A 71 -0.36 13.73 11.27
N SER A 72 0.52 14.39 10.52
CA SER A 72 1.25 15.58 11.00
C SER A 72 0.35 16.78 11.30
N GLN A 73 -0.79 16.88 10.61
CA GLN A 73 -1.83 17.90 10.81
C GLN A 73 -2.82 17.52 11.92
N ASN A 74 -2.63 16.40 12.62
CA ASN A 74 -3.53 15.82 13.61
C ASN A 74 -4.95 15.53 13.06
N LYS A 75 -5.03 15.24 11.75
CA LYS A 75 -6.24 14.87 11.00
C LYS A 75 -6.39 13.34 10.98
N LEU A 76 -6.60 12.75 12.16
CA LEU A 76 -6.57 11.30 12.36
C LEU A 76 -7.75 10.59 11.69
N ARG A 77 -8.89 11.27 11.57
CA ARG A 77 -10.08 10.72 10.89
C ARG A 77 -9.87 10.53 9.40
N GLU A 78 -9.09 11.41 8.78
CA GLU A 78 -8.68 11.34 7.40
C GLU A 78 -7.64 10.23 7.18
N VAL A 79 -6.76 9.98 8.16
CA VAL A 79 -5.86 8.81 8.16
C VAL A 79 -6.68 7.53 8.14
N ASP A 80 -7.65 7.38 9.04
CA ASP A 80 -8.56 6.23 9.08
C ASP A 80 -9.36 6.07 7.78
N THR A 81 -9.80 7.17 7.18
CA THR A 81 -10.51 7.16 5.89
C THR A 81 -9.63 6.63 4.76
N ILE A 82 -8.37 7.08 4.68
CA ILE A 82 -7.43 6.55 3.67
C ILE A 82 -7.14 5.07 3.94
N MET A 83 -6.92 4.67 5.19
CA MET A 83 -6.72 3.25 5.53
C MET A 83 -7.88 2.37 5.08
N PHE A 84 -9.12 2.82 5.29
CA PHE A 84 -10.30 2.12 4.78
C PHE A 84 -10.26 1.95 3.25
N ILE A 85 -9.95 3.03 2.52
CA ILE A 85 -9.89 3.03 1.05
C ILE A 85 -8.74 2.15 0.53
N LEU A 86 -7.61 2.05 1.24
CA LEU A 86 -6.50 1.16 0.88
C LEU A 86 -6.93 -0.32 0.83
N GLY A 87 -8.02 -0.69 1.51
CA GLY A 87 -8.66 -2.00 1.36
C GLY A 87 -8.97 -2.36 -0.08
N TYR A 88 -9.50 -1.41 -0.86
CA TYR A 88 -9.79 -1.62 -2.28
C TYR A 88 -8.52 -1.97 -3.07
N LEU A 89 -7.38 -1.32 -2.78
CA LEU A 89 -6.12 -1.66 -3.45
C LEU A 89 -5.67 -3.08 -3.11
N GLY A 90 -5.81 -3.52 -1.85
CA GLY A 90 -5.51 -4.90 -1.46
C GLY A 90 -6.40 -5.94 -2.16
N LEU A 91 -7.67 -5.61 -2.43
CA LEU A 91 -8.56 -6.46 -3.23
C LEU A 91 -8.11 -6.53 -4.70
N VAL A 92 -7.80 -5.39 -5.32
CA VAL A 92 -7.32 -5.32 -6.71
C VAL A 92 -6.00 -6.07 -6.87
N ASP A 93 -5.07 -5.86 -5.95
CA ASP A 93 -3.79 -6.55 -5.93
C ASP A 93 -3.95 -8.07 -5.82
N GLY A 94 -4.82 -8.51 -4.91
CA GLY A 94 -5.18 -9.91 -4.76
C GLY A 94 -5.77 -10.50 -6.04
N TYR A 95 -6.68 -9.79 -6.68
CA TYR A 95 -7.28 -10.18 -7.96
C TYR A 95 -6.22 -10.35 -9.06
N VAL A 96 -5.30 -9.39 -9.21
CA VAL A 96 -4.21 -9.47 -10.21
C VAL A 96 -3.29 -10.66 -9.91
N CYS A 97 -2.85 -10.83 -8.66
CA CYS A 97 -2.04 -11.98 -8.26
C CYS A 97 -2.74 -13.32 -8.52
N TRP A 98 -4.04 -13.40 -8.30
CA TRP A 98 -4.82 -14.61 -8.59
C TRP A 98 -4.82 -14.92 -10.09
N ARG A 99 -5.05 -13.90 -10.92
CA ARG A 99 -5.05 -14.02 -12.39
C ARG A 99 -3.70 -14.43 -12.96
N GLU A 100 -2.60 -14.00 -12.35
CA GLU A 100 -1.25 -14.31 -12.82
C GLU A 100 -0.68 -15.63 -12.28
N GLY A 101 -1.47 -16.38 -11.52
CA GLY A 101 -1.14 -17.73 -11.05
C GLY A 101 -0.30 -17.76 -9.77
N VAL A 102 -0.37 -16.71 -8.94
CA VAL A 102 0.37 -16.61 -7.67
C VAL A 102 -0.59 -16.53 -6.47
N PRO A 103 -1.37 -17.60 -6.18
CA PRO A 103 -2.47 -17.57 -5.22
C PRO A 103 -2.04 -17.26 -3.79
N GLY A 104 -0.84 -17.69 -3.37
CA GLY A 104 -0.32 -17.37 -2.03
C GLY A 104 -0.13 -15.86 -1.83
N LYS A 105 0.39 -15.16 -2.86
CA LYS A 105 0.51 -13.70 -2.84
C LYS A 105 -0.86 -13.03 -2.94
N ALA A 106 -1.78 -13.59 -3.72
CA ALA A 106 -3.14 -13.09 -3.82
C ALA A 106 -3.82 -13.04 -2.45
N VAL A 107 -3.82 -14.17 -1.72
CA VAL A 107 -4.41 -14.26 -0.37
C VAL A 107 -3.75 -13.29 0.58
N PHE A 108 -2.42 -13.23 0.61
CA PHE A 108 -1.68 -12.30 1.46
C PHE A 108 -2.11 -10.85 1.23
N ARG A 109 -2.15 -10.39 -0.03
CA ARG A 109 -2.50 -9.00 -0.35
C ARG A 109 -3.95 -8.66 -0.03
N THR A 110 -4.88 -9.58 -0.31
CA THR A 110 -6.30 -9.41 0.04
C THR A 110 -6.48 -9.32 1.56
N VAL A 111 -5.89 -10.26 2.32
CA VAL A 111 -6.04 -10.29 3.78
C VAL A 111 -5.39 -9.06 4.42
N SER A 112 -4.18 -8.69 4.01
CA SER A 112 -3.53 -7.47 4.50
C SER A 112 -4.36 -6.22 4.20
N GLY A 113 -4.91 -6.11 2.98
CA GLY A 113 -5.80 -5.00 2.60
C GLY A 113 -7.04 -4.92 3.48
N LEU A 114 -7.71 -6.06 3.73
CA LEU A 114 -8.88 -6.12 4.59
C LEU A 114 -8.58 -5.75 6.04
N LEU A 115 -7.43 -6.17 6.58
CA LEU A 115 -7.00 -5.79 7.93
C LEU A 115 -6.73 -4.28 8.04
N ILE A 116 -6.04 -3.70 7.05
CA ILE A 116 -5.82 -2.25 6.96
C ILE A 116 -7.17 -1.52 6.88
N ALA A 117 -8.09 -2.04 6.07
CA ALA A 117 -9.40 -1.44 5.90
C ALA A 117 -10.23 -1.48 7.19
N ALA A 118 -10.22 -2.62 7.89
CA ALA A 118 -10.87 -2.79 9.17
C ALA A 118 -10.32 -1.79 10.21
N TRP A 119 -9.00 -1.58 10.23
CA TRP A 119 -8.37 -0.61 11.12
C TRP A 119 -8.95 0.81 10.93
N GLY A 120 -9.04 1.24 9.67
CA GLY A 120 -9.63 2.54 9.32
C GLY A 120 -11.14 2.60 9.58
N TRP A 121 -11.88 1.54 9.26
CA TRP A 121 -13.33 1.48 9.44
C TRP A 121 -13.75 1.62 10.90
N PHE A 122 -13.02 0.97 11.82
CA PHE A 122 -13.27 1.08 13.25
C PHE A 122 -12.67 2.33 13.89
N SER A 123 -12.10 3.24 13.09
CA SER A 123 -11.48 4.49 13.54
C SER A 123 -10.45 4.28 14.65
N MET A 124 -9.64 3.24 14.53
CA MET A 124 -8.68 2.85 15.57
C MET A 124 -7.55 3.87 15.76
N THR A 125 -7.39 4.81 14.81
CA THR A 125 -6.36 5.86 14.87
C THR A 125 -6.87 7.16 15.50
N SER A 126 -8.18 7.41 15.49
CA SER A 126 -8.80 8.70 15.88
C SER A 126 -9.28 8.76 17.32
#